data_AF-A0A1A8S025-F1
#
_entry.id   AF-A0A1A8S025-F1
#
_cell.length_a   1.000
_cell.length_b   1.000
_cell.length_c   1.000
_cell.angle_alpha   90.00
_cell.angle_beta   90.00
_cell.angle_gamma   90.00
#
_symmetry.space_group_name_H-M   'P 1'
#
loop_
_entity.id
_entity.type
_entity.pdbx_description
1 polymer ?
#
loop_
_entity_poly.entity_id
_entity_poly.type
_entity_poly.pdbx_seq_one_letter_code
_entity_poly.pdbx_strand_id
1 'polypeptide(L)'
;MSKKRRSNASLESDAPAHKEKVPEFNGTEFKAMLRSPTVAFKGLERFVSVSKKLPCPDVYDVVEGYIKISVDCAEIFKLLEGENPKETEMVLIFESLEVILLRTASDLSHFSMVGNVIVKTILSNYMKLLQGSFTSTNHRFVRQCLNLLTAMVSQGVEAAREVLSQVHFKAFTGLEKRRDRMGRPDVRLAFIQFVLSFLVSGDSAIIGQILEVKELLPHILSTGLKEERMSTVNLILSTLKTRVVLNKAISKTQKVRFFTPAVLSSITALYKWNGIEDATTDDDAMENSDSAGPTVVRELVHSFLLDLCCSRKHGISFHDASIGTAGRPGNLVLLQFLVGLKQATEDELVADLLVNVLKASPDVLSRYFKETLYSYTPRLKSAWQANVKLLKKIYEAQPEISLVFQSREMIPLPRLLSMIMALSLPPVCNKAFFTQGLSLPNSSAKLTTVSLMSFLLKKASGNMEYLFDKSLWNKSDVYTVEMMEELVQQYRETLGKILPDMTGIISTWQLLSKKEKAGVGEKKSKNE
;
A
#
# COMPACT_ATOMS: atom_id res chain seq x y z
N MET A 1 71.50 52.79 -39.74
CA MET A 1 70.32 53.17 -40.56
C MET A 1 69.11 53.06 -39.63
N SER A 2 68.34 54.13 -39.31
CA SER A 2 67.50 54.98 -40.18
C SER A 2 66.26 54.18 -40.66
N LYS A 3 65.00 54.53 -40.33
CA LYS A 3 64.40 55.85 -40.00
C LYS A 3 63.24 55.78 -38.96
N LYS A 4 63.10 56.86 -38.17
CA LYS A 4 61.88 57.59 -37.67
C LYS A 4 60.67 56.79 -37.10
N ARG A 5 60.17 57.06 -35.87
CA ARG A 5 59.34 58.24 -35.38
C ARG A 5 57.97 58.32 -36.08
N ARG A 6 56.84 58.68 -35.44
CA ARG A 6 56.48 59.41 -34.17
C ARG A 6 55.04 58.95 -33.75
N SER A 7 54.34 59.31 -32.66
CA SER A 7 54.49 60.12 -31.42
C SER A 7 53.27 59.93 -30.48
N ASN A 8 53.41 60.27 -29.18
CA ASN A 8 52.33 60.70 -28.24
C ASN A 8 51.30 59.63 -27.77
N ALA A 9 50.70 59.71 -26.57
CA ALA A 9 50.94 60.59 -25.40
C ALA A 9 50.33 59.99 -24.10
N SER A 10 50.62 60.68 -22.98
CA SER A 10 49.86 60.74 -21.70
C SER A 10 49.64 59.47 -20.86
N LEU A 11 50.04 59.61 -19.59
CA LEU A 11 49.68 58.76 -18.46
C LEU A 11 48.16 58.73 -18.24
N GLU A 12 47.63 57.58 -17.86
CA GLU A 12 46.68 57.48 -16.76
C GLU A 12 46.83 56.11 -16.09
N SER A 13 46.76 56.05 -14.76
CA SER A 13 47.03 54.84 -13.99
C SER A 13 45.74 54.30 -13.38
N ASP A 14 45.05 53.42 -14.12
CA ASP A 14 43.89 52.69 -13.61
C ASP A 14 44.33 51.76 -12.46
N ALA A 15 44.15 52.25 -11.23
CA ALA A 15 44.14 51.38 -10.06
C ALA A 15 42.91 50.45 -10.18
N PRO A 16 43.03 49.15 -9.87
CA PRO A 16 41.92 48.22 -9.98
C PRO A 16 40.80 48.67 -9.03
N ALA A 17 39.70 49.15 -9.61
CA ALA A 17 38.57 49.69 -8.85
C ALA A 17 38.12 48.69 -7.78
N HIS A 18 38.07 49.15 -6.54
CA HIS A 18 37.66 48.35 -5.39
C HIS A 18 36.19 47.95 -5.57
N LYS A 19 35.95 46.75 -6.11
CA LYS A 19 34.62 46.14 -6.06
C LYS A 19 34.29 45.92 -4.60
N GLU A 20 33.43 46.76 -4.04
CA GLU A 20 32.80 46.50 -2.75
C GLU A 20 32.11 45.13 -2.84
N LYS A 21 32.68 44.14 -2.16
CA LYS A 21 31.97 42.88 -1.92
C LYS A 21 30.77 43.24 -1.05
N VAL A 22 29.58 43.20 -1.65
CA VAL A 22 28.31 43.22 -0.90
C VAL A 22 28.45 42.22 0.25
N PRO A 23 28.21 42.61 1.52
CA PRO A 23 28.50 41.75 2.66
C PRO A 23 27.77 40.41 2.53
N GLU A 24 28.57 39.35 2.57
CA GLU A 24 28.11 37.98 2.40
C GLU A 24 27.32 37.55 3.63
N PHE A 25 26.06 37.15 3.41
CA PHE A 25 25.09 36.94 4.47
C PHE A 25 25.46 35.74 5.33
N ASN A 26 26.08 36.02 6.47
CA ASN A 26 26.71 35.02 7.31
C ASN A 26 26.04 34.91 8.69
N GLY A 27 26.42 33.89 9.45
CA GLY A 27 25.81 33.59 10.75
C GLY A 27 25.89 34.75 11.76
N THR A 28 26.98 35.54 11.74
CA THR A 28 27.14 36.68 12.67
C THR A 28 26.25 37.86 12.27
N GLU A 29 26.09 38.14 10.98
CA GLU A 29 25.16 39.15 10.47
C GLU A 29 23.72 38.77 10.80
N PHE A 30 23.31 37.51 10.54
CA PHE A 30 21.99 37.01 10.90
C PHE A 30 21.72 37.09 12.41
N LYS A 31 22.67 36.65 13.25
CA LYS A 31 22.57 36.73 14.71
C LYS A 31 22.47 38.18 15.21
N ALA A 32 23.11 39.14 14.54
CA ALA A 32 22.97 40.56 14.84
C ALA A 32 21.59 41.11 14.41
N MET A 33 21.07 40.72 13.25
CA MET A 33 19.73 41.13 12.78
C MET A 33 18.62 40.65 13.72
N LEU A 34 18.68 39.40 14.20
CA LEU A 34 17.68 38.85 15.13
C LEU A 34 17.56 39.65 16.45
N ARG A 35 18.64 40.31 16.88
CA ARG A 35 18.68 41.12 18.12
C ARG A 35 18.03 42.49 17.98
N SER A 36 17.69 42.93 16.75
CA SER A 36 17.09 44.22 16.47
C SER A 36 15.66 44.06 15.95
N PRO A 37 14.61 44.41 16.72
CA PRO A 37 13.21 44.16 16.35
C PRO A 37 12.78 44.73 14.99
N THR A 38 13.41 45.81 14.53
CA THR A 38 13.09 46.46 13.25
C THR A 38 13.59 45.71 12.01
N VAL A 39 14.52 44.76 12.18
CA VAL A 39 15.10 43.98 11.08
C VAL A 39 15.09 42.46 11.32
N ALA A 40 14.75 41.98 12.51
CA ALA A 40 14.72 40.56 12.85
C ALA A 40 13.92 39.71 11.84
N PHE A 41 12.69 40.10 11.50
CA PHE A 41 11.86 39.37 10.53
C PHE A 41 12.42 39.40 9.10
N LYS A 42 13.04 40.51 8.66
CA LYS A 42 13.78 40.57 7.39
C LYS A 42 15.01 39.65 7.41
N GLY A 43 15.63 39.49 8.59
CA GLY A 43 16.69 38.51 8.85
C GLY A 43 16.19 37.07 8.66
N LEU A 44 15.04 36.72 9.24
CA LEU A 44 14.39 35.41 9.04
C LEU A 44 14.03 35.16 7.58
N GLU A 45 13.45 36.15 6.88
CA GLU A 45 13.15 36.05 5.44
C GLU A 45 14.41 35.80 4.58
N ARG A 46 15.51 36.53 4.86
CA ARG A 46 16.80 36.35 4.18
C ARG A 46 17.43 34.99 4.53
N PHE A 47 17.34 34.55 5.79
CA PHE A 47 17.81 33.24 6.25
C PHE A 47 17.09 32.10 5.55
N VAL A 48 15.76 32.09 5.56
CA VAL A 48 14.95 31.05 4.92
C VAL A 48 15.14 31.04 3.39
N SER A 49 15.26 32.20 2.75
CA SER A 49 15.44 32.28 1.28
C SER A 49 16.85 31.93 0.79
N VAL A 50 17.90 32.19 1.60
CA VAL A 50 19.25 31.68 1.34
C VAL A 50 19.32 30.17 1.61
N SER A 51 18.75 29.70 2.73
CA SER A 51 18.83 28.30 3.15
C SER A 51 18.12 27.33 2.20
N LYS A 52 17.09 27.78 1.47
CA LYS A 52 16.46 27.02 0.38
C LYS A 52 17.39 26.75 -0.83
N LYS A 53 18.63 27.27 -0.80
CA LYS A 53 19.72 27.01 -1.78
C LYS A 53 20.90 26.24 -1.18
N LEU A 54 20.84 25.84 0.09
CA LEU A 54 21.94 25.17 0.80
C LEU A 54 21.65 23.67 1.00
N PRO A 55 22.68 22.80 1.03
CA PRO A 55 24.10 23.10 0.82
C PRO A 55 24.45 23.39 -0.64
N CYS A 56 25.29 24.39 -0.89
CA CYS A 56 25.82 24.75 -2.21
C CYS A 56 27.23 25.34 -2.08
N PRO A 57 28.25 24.91 -2.86
CA PRO A 57 29.62 25.39 -2.70
C PRO A 57 29.81 26.91 -2.92
N ASP A 58 28.99 27.51 -3.78
CA ASP A 58 29.11 28.93 -4.18
C ASP A 58 28.33 29.90 -3.27
N VAL A 59 27.80 29.42 -2.13
CA VAL A 59 26.98 30.21 -1.20
C VAL A 59 27.41 29.92 0.24
N TYR A 60 27.81 30.95 0.99
CA TYR A 60 28.12 30.79 2.42
C TYR A 60 26.99 30.10 3.19
N ASP A 61 27.34 29.10 4.00
CA ASP A 61 26.37 28.36 4.78
C ASP A 61 25.92 29.13 6.03
N VAL A 62 24.90 29.97 5.85
CA VAL A 62 24.33 30.78 6.94
C VAL A 62 23.72 29.92 8.06
N VAL A 63 23.29 28.69 7.77
CA VAL A 63 22.76 27.77 8.79
C VAL A 63 23.89 27.25 9.67
N GLU A 64 24.91 26.66 9.06
CA GLU A 64 26.09 26.15 9.77
C GLU A 64 26.81 27.27 10.53
N GLY A 65 26.98 28.42 9.88
CA GLY A 65 27.58 29.61 10.47
C GLY A 65 26.80 30.20 11.65
N TYR A 66 25.46 30.08 11.65
CA TYR A 66 24.62 30.51 12.78
C TYR A 66 24.68 29.53 13.95
N ILE A 67 24.51 28.23 13.70
CA ILE A 67 24.45 27.24 14.79
C ILE A 67 25.81 27.06 15.49
N LYS A 68 26.92 27.26 14.77
CA LYS A 68 28.28 27.35 15.36
C LYS A 68 28.43 28.45 16.41
N ILE A 69 27.64 29.52 16.34
CA ILE A 69 27.72 30.67 17.26
C ILE A 69 26.49 30.84 18.16
N SER A 70 25.40 30.11 17.92
CA SER A 70 24.18 30.10 18.76
C SER A 70 23.59 28.70 18.85
N VAL A 71 24.24 27.84 19.64
CA VAL A 71 23.88 26.43 19.84
C VAL A 71 22.42 26.27 20.29
N ASP A 72 21.94 27.14 21.18
CA ASP A 72 20.59 27.08 21.73
C ASP A 72 19.53 27.79 20.87
N CYS A 73 19.93 28.43 19.76
CA CYS A 73 19.07 29.25 18.88
C CYS A 73 18.22 30.31 19.61
N ALA A 74 18.70 30.79 20.77
CA ALA A 74 17.93 31.62 21.71
C ALA A 74 17.41 32.93 21.10
N GLU A 75 18.14 33.54 20.16
CA GLU A 75 17.66 34.74 19.46
C GLU A 75 16.42 34.48 18.58
N ILE A 76 16.23 33.25 18.07
CA ILE A 76 15.04 32.89 17.28
C ILE A 76 13.87 32.64 18.23
N PHE A 77 14.08 31.88 19.31
CA PHE A 77 13.03 31.61 20.31
C PHE A 77 12.52 32.88 20.99
N LYS A 78 13.39 33.86 21.24
CA LYS A 78 13.00 35.14 21.85
C LYS A 78 11.94 35.91 21.04
N LEU A 79 11.84 35.69 19.74
CA LEU A 79 10.81 36.31 18.89
C LEU A 79 9.40 35.73 19.12
N LEU A 80 9.26 34.64 19.89
CA LEU A 80 7.99 34.06 20.34
C LEU A 80 7.55 34.57 21.73
N GLU A 81 8.39 35.34 22.44
CA GLU A 81 8.10 35.85 23.78
C GLU A 81 7.20 37.11 23.79
N GLY A 82 6.89 37.66 22.61
CA GLY A 82 6.03 38.84 22.48
C GLY A 82 4.55 38.56 22.76
N GLU A 83 3.81 39.58 23.17
CA GLU A 83 2.36 39.47 23.35
C GLU A 83 1.65 39.33 21.99
N ASN A 84 0.87 38.25 21.81
CA ASN A 84 0.07 37.96 20.61
C ASN A 84 0.86 38.04 19.27
N PRO A 85 1.90 37.20 19.07
CA PRO A 85 2.64 37.17 17.80
C PRO A 85 1.71 36.76 16.66
N LYS A 86 1.82 37.43 15.50
CA LYS A 86 0.93 37.13 14.36
C LYS A 86 1.30 35.81 13.73
N GLU A 87 0.33 35.10 13.15
CA GLU A 87 0.60 33.84 12.44
C GLU A 87 1.64 34.00 11.32
N THR A 88 1.66 35.15 10.63
CA THR A 88 2.68 35.47 9.62
C THR A 88 4.10 35.58 10.19
N GLU A 89 4.22 36.06 11.43
CA GLU A 89 5.49 36.22 12.15
C GLU A 89 5.93 34.85 12.71
N MET A 90 5.02 34.10 13.33
CA MET A 90 5.25 32.73 13.79
C MET A 90 5.66 31.79 12.65
N VAL A 91 5.08 31.94 11.45
CA VAL A 91 5.49 31.16 10.27
C VAL A 91 6.96 31.39 9.91
N LEU A 92 7.46 32.63 9.94
CA LEU A 92 8.88 32.91 9.61
C LEU A 92 9.84 32.33 10.66
N ILE A 93 9.45 32.37 11.93
CA ILE A 93 10.19 31.77 13.04
C ILE A 93 10.22 30.24 12.88
N PHE A 94 9.07 29.62 12.62
CA PHE A 94 8.96 28.17 12.44
C PHE A 94 9.57 27.67 11.12
N GLU A 95 9.55 28.44 10.02
CA GLU A 95 10.31 28.13 8.78
C GLU A 95 11.83 28.17 9.05
N SER A 96 12.30 29.07 9.93
CA SER A 96 13.72 29.16 10.28
C SER A 96 14.18 28.01 11.20
N LEU A 97 13.35 27.61 12.16
CA LEU A 97 13.63 26.44 13.01
C LEU A 97 13.52 25.12 12.23
N GLU A 98 12.55 24.98 11.31
CA GLU A 98 12.45 23.84 10.40
C GLU A 98 13.73 23.69 9.57
N VAL A 99 14.22 24.78 8.96
CA VAL A 99 15.47 24.79 8.19
C VAL A 99 16.65 24.26 8.99
N ILE A 100 16.84 24.74 10.24
CA ILE A 100 17.95 24.29 11.09
C ILE A 100 17.80 22.79 11.39
N LEU A 101 16.60 22.35 11.79
CA LEU A 101 16.31 20.95 12.07
C LEU A 101 16.54 20.03 10.86
N LEU A 102 16.10 20.41 9.66
CA LEU A 102 16.29 19.59 8.45
C LEU A 102 17.79 19.42 8.10
N ARG A 103 18.60 20.47 8.29
CA ARG A 103 20.06 20.39 8.13
C ARG A 103 20.70 19.53 9.23
N THR A 104 20.34 19.70 10.50
CA THR A 104 20.89 18.88 11.61
C THR A 104 20.40 17.43 11.60
N ALA A 105 19.32 17.11 10.89
CA ALA A 105 18.88 15.74 10.61
C ALA A 105 19.61 15.06 9.43
N SER A 106 20.40 15.81 8.64
CA SER A 106 21.00 15.32 7.40
C SER A 106 22.50 15.64 7.29
N ASP A 107 22.88 16.66 6.51
CA ASP A 107 24.28 16.96 6.20
C ASP A 107 25.03 17.64 7.36
N LEU A 108 24.33 18.39 8.21
CA LEU A 108 24.86 18.94 9.47
C LEU A 108 24.60 18.03 10.68
N SER A 109 24.51 16.71 10.48
CA SER A 109 24.25 15.71 11.54
C SER A 109 25.27 15.70 12.70
N HIS A 110 26.48 16.23 12.47
CA HIS A 110 27.47 16.47 13.52
C HIS A 110 27.07 17.60 14.50
N PHE A 111 26.09 18.44 14.14
CA PHE A 111 25.43 19.43 15.02
C PHE A 111 24.08 18.93 15.58
N SER A 112 23.79 17.63 15.58
CA SER A 112 22.53 17.05 16.10
C SER A 112 22.17 17.46 17.54
N MET A 113 23.15 17.86 18.37
CA MET A 113 22.89 18.47 19.69
C MET A 113 22.04 19.75 19.59
N VAL A 114 22.29 20.60 18.59
CA VAL A 114 21.49 21.82 18.33
C VAL A 114 20.05 21.46 18.01
N GLY A 115 19.84 20.48 17.12
CA GLY A 115 18.52 19.98 16.77
C GLY A 115 17.77 19.44 17.99
N ASN A 116 18.44 18.68 18.86
CA ASN A 116 17.86 18.16 20.10
C ASN A 116 17.52 19.28 21.11
N VAL A 117 18.32 20.35 21.22
CA VAL A 117 17.99 21.52 22.05
C VAL A 117 16.76 22.27 21.50
N ILE A 118 16.67 22.45 20.19
CA ILE A 118 15.49 23.03 19.53
C ILE A 118 14.25 22.18 19.81
N VAL A 119 14.32 20.85 19.62
CA VAL A 119 13.22 19.92 19.90
C VAL A 119 12.74 20.07 21.35
N LYS A 120 13.63 19.98 22.32
CA LYS A 120 13.27 20.00 23.75
C LYS A 120 12.70 21.35 24.18
N THR A 121 13.24 22.46 23.66
CA THR A 121 12.71 23.81 23.89
C THR A 121 11.30 24.00 23.31
N ILE A 122 11.03 23.48 22.11
CA ILE A 122 9.69 23.49 21.52
C ILE A 122 8.72 22.64 22.37
N LEU A 123 9.12 21.44 22.76
CA LEU A 123 8.28 20.52 23.53
C LEU A 123 7.94 21.04 24.92
N SER A 124 8.88 21.67 25.64
CA SER A 124 8.63 22.21 26.98
C SER A 124 7.80 23.50 26.96
N ASN A 125 8.11 24.43 26.05
CA ASN A 125 7.62 25.81 26.14
C ASN A 125 6.50 26.12 25.13
N TYR A 126 6.56 25.55 23.93
CA TYR A 126 5.74 25.97 22.78
C TYR A 126 4.76 24.90 22.26
N MET A 127 4.76 23.68 22.82
CA MET A 127 3.91 22.59 22.31
C MET A 127 2.40 22.88 22.40
N LYS A 128 1.95 23.67 23.40
CA LYS A 128 0.56 24.13 23.49
C LYS A 128 0.19 25.09 22.35
N LEU A 129 1.11 25.95 21.94
CA LEU A 129 0.93 26.87 20.80
C LEU A 129 0.83 26.10 19.48
N LEU A 130 1.70 25.10 19.28
CA LEU A 130 1.63 24.21 18.12
C LEU A 130 0.32 23.40 18.08
N GLN A 131 -0.09 22.80 19.20
CA GLN A 131 -1.36 22.05 19.25
C GLN A 131 -2.59 22.95 19.06
N GLY A 132 -2.55 24.19 19.55
CA GLY A 132 -3.58 25.21 19.29
C GLY A 132 -3.63 25.65 17.82
N SER A 133 -2.49 25.69 17.12
CA SER A 133 -2.43 26.14 15.72
C SER A 133 -3.32 25.32 14.77
N PHE A 134 -3.52 24.02 15.05
CA PHE A 134 -4.23 23.10 14.15
C PHE A 134 -5.72 23.44 13.97
N THR A 135 -6.33 24.22 14.86
CA THR A 135 -7.70 24.71 14.67
C THR A 135 -7.80 25.98 13.82
N SER A 136 -6.68 26.66 13.52
CA SER A 136 -6.65 27.88 12.71
C SER A 136 -7.18 27.65 11.28
N THR A 137 -7.81 28.70 10.71
CA THR A 137 -8.21 28.76 9.30
C THR A 137 -7.04 29.07 8.36
N ASN A 138 -5.89 29.53 8.88
CA ASN A 138 -4.71 29.86 8.08
C ASN A 138 -3.95 28.59 7.68
N HIS A 139 -4.25 28.09 6.48
CA HIS A 139 -3.64 26.88 5.94
C HIS A 139 -2.10 26.95 5.81
N ARG A 140 -1.48 28.15 5.64
CA ARG A 140 0.00 28.27 5.64
C ARG A 140 0.56 28.01 7.04
N PHE A 141 -0.05 28.59 8.07
CA PHE A 141 0.40 28.42 9.45
C PHE A 141 0.22 26.99 9.96
N VAL A 142 -0.94 26.39 9.71
CA VAL A 142 -1.23 24.98 10.05
C VAL A 142 -0.21 24.04 9.36
N ARG A 143 0.06 24.26 8.07
CA ARG A 143 1.06 23.49 7.32
C ARG A 143 2.46 23.66 7.92
N GLN A 144 2.83 24.89 8.29
CA GLN A 144 4.15 25.17 8.87
C GLN A 144 4.38 24.48 10.23
N CYS A 145 3.34 24.41 11.07
CA CYS A 145 3.44 23.70 12.36
C CYS A 145 3.60 22.18 12.18
N LEU A 146 2.97 21.60 11.15
CA LEU A 146 3.16 20.18 10.79
C LEU A 146 4.55 19.92 10.20
N ASN A 147 5.04 20.80 9.33
CA ASN A 147 6.40 20.78 8.80
C ASN A 147 7.46 20.82 9.92
N LEU A 148 7.31 21.75 10.87
CA LEU A 148 8.20 21.86 12.03
C LEU A 148 8.22 20.57 12.87
N LEU A 149 7.04 20.01 13.18
CA LEU A 149 6.96 18.71 13.88
C LEU A 149 7.60 17.56 13.07
N THR A 150 7.49 17.58 11.75
CA THR A 150 8.14 16.60 10.86
C THR A 150 9.67 16.70 10.95
N ALA A 151 10.22 17.92 10.95
CA ALA A 151 11.65 18.16 11.12
C ALA A 151 12.16 17.82 12.54
N MET A 152 11.33 18.01 13.58
CA MET A 152 11.61 17.56 14.95
C MET A 152 11.71 16.03 15.05
N VAL A 153 10.73 15.29 14.52
CA VAL A 153 10.76 13.81 14.47
C VAL A 153 11.94 13.30 13.63
N SER A 154 12.39 14.10 12.65
CA SER A 154 13.51 13.76 11.78
C SER A 154 14.89 13.86 12.45
N GLN A 155 15.02 14.43 13.66
CA GLN A 155 16.29 14.38 14.42
C GLN A 155 16.67 12.94 14.86
N GLY A 156 15.72 12.00 14.81
CA GLY A 156 15.95 10.58 15.07
C GLY A 156 15.13 10.03 16.24
N VAL A 157 15.47 8.82 16.66
CA VAL A 157 14.64 7.98 17.54
C VAL A 157 14.30 8.62 18.89
N GLU A 158 15.22 9.39 19.49
CA GLU A 158 14.97 10.07 20.77
C GLU A 158 13.91 11.17 20.61
N ALA A 159 14.15 12.13 19.71
CA ALA A 159 13.21 13.21 19.41
C ALA A 159 11.86 12.68 18.91
N ALA A 160 11.85 11.63 18.08
CA ALA A 160 10.63 10.95 17.63
C ALA A 160 9.82 10.39 18.82
N ARG A 161 10.49 9.84 19.85
CA ARG A 161 9.84 9.33 21.06
C ARG A 161 9.33 10.45 21.97
N GLU A 162 10.11 11.52 22.14
CA GLU A 162 9.70 12.69 22.93
C GLU A 162 8.48 13.38 22.31
N VAL A 163 8.52 13.66 21.00
CA VAL A 163 7.36 14.20 20.26
C VAL A 163 6.15 13.29 20.40
N LEU A 164 6.30 11.97 20.18
CA LEU A 164 5.19 11.01 20.30
C LEU A 164 4.52 11.07 21.69
N SER A 165 5.30 11.25 22.76
CA SER A 165 4.78 11.30 24.14
C SER A 165 4.01 12.57 24.49
N GLN A 166 4.29 13.69 23.80
CA GLN A 166 3.66 15.00 24.07
C GLN A 166 2.49 15.32 23.12
N VAL A 167 2.30 14.53 22.06
CA VAL A 167 1.33 14.81 20.99
C VAL A 167 -0.07 14.31 21.34
N HIS A 168 -1.00 15.25 21.56
CA HIS A 168 -2.43 14.94 21.75
C HIS A 168 -3.14 14.71 20.40
N PHE A 169 -3.24 13.45 19.96
CA PHE A 169 -3.75 13.10 18.61
C PHE A 169 -5.14 13.66 18.25
N LYS A 170 -5.99 13.93 19.25
CA LYS A 170 -7.30 14.60 19.04
C LYS A 170 -7.18 15.98 18.39
N ALA A 171 -6.04 16.66 18.53
CA ALA A 171 -5.80 17.99 17.95
C ALA A 171 -5.70 18.00 16.41
N PHE A 172 -5.41 16.85 15.77
CA PHE A 172 -5.33 16.75 14.30
C PHE A 172 -6.68 16.41 13.63
N THR A 173 -7.77 16.31 14.39
CA THR A 173 -9.08 15.90 13.85
C THR A 173 -9.53 16.83 12.72
N GLY A 174 -9.66 16.28 11.50
CA GLY A 174 -10.08 17.03 10.32
C GLY A 174 -8.93 17.59 9.47
N LEU A 175 -7.67 17.50 9.90
CA LEU A 175 -6.53 17.90 9.05
C LEU A 175 -6.40 16.99 7.83
N GLU A 176 -6.79 15.71 7.96
CA GLU A 176 -6.86 14.73 6.88
C GLU A 176 -7.88 15.10 5.77
N LYS A 177 -8.71 16.13 5.98
CA LYS A 177 -9.68 16.66 5.01
C LYS A 177 -9.22 17.98 4.35
N ARG A 178 -8.16 18.64 4.85
CA ARG A 178 -7.72 19.98 4.40
C ARG A 178 -6.76 19.93 3.21
N ARG A 179 -7.26 19.46 2.07
CA ARG A 179 -6.52 19.25 0.83
C ARG A 179 -6.69 20.40 -0.18
N ASP A 180 -5.65 20.74 -0.93
CA ASP A 180 -5.74 21.62 -2.10
C ASP A 180 -6.02 20.80 -3.38
N ARG A 181 -7.07 21.16 -4.12
CA ARG A 181 -7.48 20.43 -5.34
C ARG A 181 -6.65 20.78 -6.59
N MET A 182 -5.75 21.77 -6.50
CA MET A 182 -4.95 22.28 -7.61
C MET A 182 -3.47 21.88 -7.49
N GLY A 183 -3.15 20.87 -6.67
CA GLY A 183 -1.78 20.36 -6.53
C GLY A 183 -0.83 21.29 -5.77
N ARG A 184 -1.30 22.33 -5.07
CA ARG A 184 -0.42 23.23 -4.30
C ARG A 184 -0.10 22.62 -2.92
N PRO A 185 1.04 22.92 -2.27
CA PRO A 185 1.38 22.29 -0.98
C PRO A 185 0.35 22.60 0.12
N ASP A 186 -0.29 21.57 0.66
CA ASP A 186 -1.46 21.69 1.52
C ASP A 186 -1.29 21.05 2.91
N VAL A 187 -2.30 21.22 3.75
CA VAL A 187 -2.28 20.76 5.15
C VAL A 187 -2.39 19.24 5.25
N ARG A 188 -3.15 18.59 4.35
CA ARG A 188 -3.26 17.13 4.33
C ARG A 188 -1.92 16.48 3.97
N LEU A 189 -1.19 17.01 2.98
CA LEU A 189 0.13 16.52 2.61
C LEU A 189 1.14 16.65 3.77
N ALA A 190 1.20 17.80 4.44
CA ALA A 190 2.07 17.99 5.60
C ALA A 190 1.67 17.09 6.79
N PHE A 191 0.37 16.82 6.98
CA PHE A 191 -0.09 15.87 8.01
C PHE A 191 0.31 14.42 7.67
N ILE A 192 0.23 14.03 6.38
CA ILE A 192 0.73 12.74 5.90
C ILE A 192 2.25 12.63 6.13
N GLN A 193 3.03 13.65 5.77
CA GLN A 193 4.48 13.68 5.97
C GLN A 193 4.86 13.59 7.46
N PHE A 194 4.17 14.34 8.33
CA PHE A 194 4.35 14.24 9.78
C PHE A 194 4.10 12.83 10.29
N VAL A 195 2.98 12.19 9.94
CA VAL A 195 2.67 10.83 10.41
C VAL A 195 3.62 9.78 9.84
N LEU A 196 4.05 9.91 8.58
CA LEU A 196 5.03 9.01 7.97
C LEU A 196 6.44 9.20 8.53
N SER A 197 6.81 10.38 9.04
CA SER A 197 8.14 10.63 9.62
C SER A 197 8.46 9.69 10.80
N PHE A 198 7.47 9.35 11.64
CA PHE A 198 7.63 8.35 12.69
C PHE A 198 7.93 6.94 12.15
N LEU A 199 7.50 6.62 10.92
CA LEU A 199 7.83 5.34 10.27
C LEU A 199 9.24 5.33 9.66
N VAL A 200 9.74 6.51 9.26
CA VAL A 200 11.07 6.69 8.65
C VAL A 200 12.17 6.80 9.70
N SER A 201 11.94 7.58 10.76
CA SER A 201 12.94 7.97 11.76
C SER A 201 12.76 7.29 13.13
N GLY A 202 11.60 6.65 13.36
CA GLY A 202 11.31 5.94 14.61
C GLY A 202 11.84 4.51 14.65
N ASP A 203 12.03 4.00 15.87
CA ASP A 203 12.29 2.58 16.11
C ASP A 203 11.03 1.71 15.94
N SER A 204 11.17 0.39 16.08
CA SER A 204 10.03 -0.53 15.91
C SER A 204 8.98 -0.48 17.04
N ALA A 205 9.28 0.14 18.19
CA ALA A 205 8.30 0.41 19.24
C ALA A 205 7.51 1.69 18.95
N ILE A 206 8.14 2.72 18.38
CA ILE A 206 7.48 3.93 17.84
C ILE A 206 6.55 3.56 16.69
N ILE A 207 7.05 2.79 15.71
CA ILE A 207 6.22 2.25 14.61
C ILE A 207 5.05 1.43 15.18
N GLY A 208 5.32 0.55 16.16
CA GLY A 208 4.28 -0.24 16.83
C GLY A 208 3.15 0.61 17.43
N GLN A 209 3.49 1.70 18.12
CA GLN A 209 2.52 2.63 18.70
C GLN A 209 1.73 3.40 17.63
N ILE A 210 2.40 3.93 16.61
CA ILE A 210 1.76 4.67 15.50
C ILE A 210 0.71 3.82 14.75
N LEU A 211 0.93 2.51 14.65
CA LEU A 211 -0.01 1.57 14.04
C LEU A 211 -1.25 1.26 14.92
N GLU A 212 -1.21 1.58 16.22
CA GLU A 212 -2.34 1.39 17.14
C GLU A 212 -3.17 2.69 17.35
N VAL A 213 -2.64 3.87 17.01
CA VAL A 213 -3.39 5.14 17.01
C VAL A 213 -4.33 5.22 15.80
N LYS A 214 -5.64 5.20 16.06
CA LYS A 214 -6.68 5.14 15.02
C LYS A 214 -6.80 6.44 14.23
N GLU A 215 -6.56 7.55 14.90
CA GLU A 215 -6.68 8.94 14.44
C GLU A 215 -5.59 9.34 13.41
N LEU A 216 -4.57 8.51 13.21
CA LEU A 216 -3.45 8.77 12.30
C LEU A 216 -3.61 8.02 10.96
N LEU A 217 -2.76 7.00 10.72
CA LEU A 217 -2.69 6.27 9.47
C LEU A 217 -4.07 5.71 9.00
N PRO A 218 -4.93 5.14 9.87
CA PRO A 218 -6.25 4.68 9.42
C PRO A 218 -7.18 5.79 8.94
N HIS A 219 -7.11 7.01 9.52
CA HIS A 219 -7.87 8.17 9.05
C HIS A 219 -7.31 8.75 7.75
N ILE A 220 -5.98 8.81 7.61
CA ILE A 220 -5.28 9.21 6.37
C ILE A 220 -5.67 8.31 5.20
N LEU A 221 -5.68 6.99 5.41
CA LEU A 221 -5.97 5.99 4.40
C LEU A 221 -7.46 5.92 4.06
N SER A 222 -8.35 6.04 5.04
CA SER A 222 -9.81 5.99 4.80
C SER A 222 -10.41 7.27 4.23
N THR A 223 -9.75 8.42 4.42
CA THR A 223 -10.22 9.72 3.91
C THR A 223 -9.48 10.11 2.63
N GLY A 224 -10.19 10.22 1.51
CA GLY A 224 -9.68 10.88 0.28
C GLY A 224 -8.56 10.19 -0.51
N LEU A 225 -8.02 9.05 -0.04
CA LEU A 225 -6.87 8.38 -0.66
C LEU A 225 -7.04 8.07 -2.17
N LYS A 226 -8.26 7.68 -2.59
CA LYS A 226 -8.60 7.40 -4.01
C LYS A 226 -8.35 8.57 -4.96
N GLU A 227 -8.38 9.79 -4.43
CA GLU A 227 -8.27 11.04 -5.19
C GLU A 227 -6.87 11.67 -5.04
N GLU A 228 -5.96 11.08 -4.24
CA GLU A 228 -4.66 11.68 -3.91
C GLU A 228 -3.73 11.85 -5.11
N ARG A 229 -2.64 12.59 -4.93
CA ARG A 229 -1.61 12.70 -5.97
C ARG A 229 -0.87 11.37 -6.17
N MET A 230 -0.35 11.12 -7.36
CA MET A 230 0.45 9.92 -7.62
C MET A 230 1.69 9.88 -6.72
N SER A 231 2.37 11.02 -6.53
CA SER A 231 3.50 11.16 -5.60
C SER A 231 3.11 10.80 -4.16
N THR A 232 1.97 11.31 -3.66
CA THR A 232 1.46 11.03 -2.30
C THR A 232 1.11 9.55 -2.13
N VAL A 233 0.45 8.93 -3.11
CA VAL A 233 0.07 7.51 -3.06
C VAL A 233 1.32 6.62 -3.04
N ASN A 234 2.32 6.92 -3.87
CA ASN A 234 3.61 6.25 -3.84
C ASN A 234 4.30 6.41 -2.48
N LEU A 235 4.42 7.63 -1.96
CA LEU A 235 5.03 7.92 -0.65
C LEU A 235 4.39 7.12 0.49
N ILE A 236 3.05 7.07 0.55
CA ILE A 236 2.31 6.30 1.56
C ILE A 236 2.59 4.79 1.41
N LEU A 237 2.39 4.23 0.23
CA LEU A 237 2.45 2.78 0.03
C LEU A 237 3.88 2.24 0.06
N SER A 238 4.88 2.97 -0.44
CA SER A 238 6.29 2.61 -0.33
C SER A 238 6.80 2.68 1.12
N THR A 239 6.40 3.70 1.89
CA THR A 239 6.74 3.80 3.33
C THR A 239 6.10 2.67 4.13
N LEU A 240 4.80 2.39 3.92
CA LEU A 240 4.14 1.25 4.56
C LEU A 240 4.78 -0.09 4.14
N LYS A 241 5.12 -0.27 2.86
CA LYS A 241 5.77 -1.49 2.34
C LYS A 241 7.12 -1.73 3.03
N THR A 242 7.99 -0.73 3.05
CA THR A 242 9.35 -0.84 3.61
C THR A 242 9.37 -0.88 5.14
N ARG A 243 8.66 0.05 5.80
CA ARG A 243 8.76 0.27 7.26
C ARG A 243 7.80 -0.59 8.09
N VAL A 244 6.71 -1.08 7.51
CA VAL A 244 5.69 -1.89 8.20
C VAL A 244 5.59 -3.31 7.63
N VAL A 245 5.35 -3.48 6.33
CA VAL A 245 5.10 -4.81 5.74
C VAL A 245 6.39 -5.65 5.74
N LEU A 246 7.47 -5.17 5.15
CA LEU A 246 8.73 -5.91 5.08
C LEU A 246 9.52 -5.93 6.39
N ASN A 247 9.27 -4.98 7.30
CA ASN A 247 9.89 -4.95 8.63
C ASN A 247 9.58 -6.22 9.45
N LYS A 248 10.62 -6.91 9.92
CA LYS A 248 10.54 -8.16 10.71
C LYS A 248 10.21 -7.94 12.19
N ALA A 249 10.54 -6.76 12.73
CA ALA A 249 10.34 -6.45 14.15
C ALA A 249 8.88 -6.07 14.47
N ILE A 250 8.11 -5.62 13.48
CA ILE A 250 6.66 -5.47 13.61
C ILE A 250 6.03 -6.86 13.50
N SER A 251 5.33 -7.28 14.54
CA SER A 251 4.69 -8.60 14.58
C SER A 251 3.54 -8.72 13.57
N LYS A 252 3.27 -9.94 13.10
CA LYS A 252 2.06 -10.20 12.28
C LYS A 252 0.78 -9.76 12.99
N THR A 253 0.69 -9.93 14.30
CA THR A 253 -0.48 -9.53 15.10
C THR A 253 -0.74 -8.04 15.01
N GLN A 254 0.30 -7.20 15.09
CA GLN A 254 0.18 -5.75 14.87
C GLN A 254 -0.24 -5.44 13.42
N LYS A 255 0.35 -6.11 12.42
CA LYS A 255 -0.04 -5.93 11.01
C LYS A 255 -1.52 -6.28 10.76
N VAL A 256 -2.02 -7.38 11.34
CA VAL A 256 -3.44 -7.78 11.25
C VAL A 256 -4.36 -6.78 11.96
N ARG A 257 -3.94 -6.22 13.10
CA ARG A 257 -4.69 -5.16 13.81
C ARG A 257 -4.77 -3.86 13.02
N PHE A 258 -3.69 -3.49 12.33
CA PHE A 258 -3.61 -2.26 11.55
C PHE A 258 -4.30 -2.38 10.18
N PHE A 259 -3.95 -3.39 9.39
CA PHE A 259 -4.51 -3.68 8.07
C PHE A 259 -5.89 -4.33 8.19
N THR A 260 -6.83 -3.63 8.85
CA THR A 260 -8.24 -4.02 8.95
C THR A 260 -8.90 -4.08 7.57
N PRO A 261 -10.03 -4.79 7.41
CA PRO A 261 -10.76 -4.84 6.13
C PRO A 261 -11.18 -3.45 5.62
N ALA A 262 -11.40 -2.48 6.50
CA ALA A 262 -11.66 -1.09 6.12
C ALA A 262 -10.43 -0.44 5.46
N VAL A 263 -9.26 -0.53 6.11
CA VAL A 263 -7.98 -0.01 5.56
C VAL A 263 -7.62 -0.71 4.24
N LEU A 264 -7.77 -2.02 4.18
CA LEU A 264 -7.56 -2.83 2.97
C LEU A 264 -8.53 -2.43 1.84
N SER A 265 -9.80 -2.16 2.14
CA SER A 265 -10.78 -1.66 1.18
C SER A 265 -10.40 -0.28 0.64
N SER A 266 -9.95 0.63 1.51
CA SER A 266 -9.47 1.96 1.10
C SER A 266 -8.22 1.91 0.20
N ILE A 267 -7.32 0.94 0.42
CA ILE A 267 -6.17 0.70 -0.46
C ILE A 267 -6.64 0.10 -1.80
N THR A 268 -7.53 -0.90 -1.79
CA THR A 268 -8.13 -1.47 -3.01
C THR A 268 -8.91 -0.44 -3.84
N ALA A 269 -9.47 0.61 -3.22
CA ALA A 269 -10.15 1.68 -3.95
C ALA A 269 -9.23 2.41 -4.96
N LEU A 270 -7.91 2.37 -4.76
CA LEU A 270 -6.90 2.90 -5.68
C LEU A 270 -6.80 2.13 -7.02
N TYR A 271 -7.35 0.91 -7.14
CA TYR A 271 -7.48 0.29 -8.47
C TYR A 271 -8.35 1.13 -9.43
N LYS A 272 -9.19 2.02 -8.88
CA LYS A 272 -9.98 3.01 -9.62
C LYS A 272 -9.61 4.43 -9.19
N TRP A 273 -8.32 4.66 -8.90
CA TRP A 273 -7.76 5.98 -8.58
C TRP A 273 -8.13 7.03 -9.64
N ASN A 274 -8.40 8.25 -9.20
CA ASN A 274 -8.85 9.36 -10.05
C ASN A 274 -8.29 10.70 -9.54
N GLY A 275 -7.01 10.70 -9.19
CA GLY A 275 -6.34 11.80 -8.52
C GLY A 275 -5.61 12.74 -9.46
N ILE A 276 -4.47 13.25 -9.00
CA ILE A 276 -3.62 14.18 -9.75
C ILE A 276 -2.33 13.46 -10.17
N GLU A 277 -2.05 13.44 -11.47
CA GLU A 277 -0.75 13.05 -12.01
C GLU A 277 0.22 14.21 -11.80
N ASP A 278 1.20 14.04 -10.91
CA ASP A 278 2.12 15.10 -10.46
C ASP A 278 3.60 14.69 -10.49
N ALA A 279 3.91 13.57 -11.13
CA ALA A 279 5.25 13.08 -11.42
C ALA A 279 5.24 12.36 -12.77
N THR A 280 6.28 12.54 -13.57
CA THR A 280 6.53 11.76 -14.80
C THR A 280 7.16 10.41 -14.46
N THR A 281 7.03 9.45 -15.37
CA THR A 281 7.82 8.21 -15.36
C THR A 281 9.16 8.46 -16.05
N ASP A 282 10.26 7.92 -15.52
CA ASP A 282 11.59 8.06 -16.16
C ASP A 282 11.69 7.30 -17.51
N ASP A 283 10.71 6.42 -17.80
CA ASP A 283 10.58 5.60 -19.01
C ASP A 283 9.76 6.27 -20.15
N ASP A 284 9.57 7.60 -20.13
CA ASP A 284 8.77 8.36 -21.12
C ASP A 284 9.46 8.49 -22.51
N ALA A 285 9.94 7.36 -23.05
CA ALA A 285 10.45 7.18 -24.42
C ALA A 285 9.42 6.54 -25.38
N MET A 286 8.17 6.35 -24.94
CA MET A 286 7.05 5.90 -25.77
C MET A 286 5.91 6.93 -25.77
N GLU A 287 5.73 7.60 -26.90
CA GLU A 287 4.64 8.56 -27.12
C GLU A 287 3.26 7.88 -27.07
N ASN A 288 2.25 8.61 -26.58
CA ASN A 288 0.81 8.28 -26.60
C ASN A 288 0.31 7.22 -25.58
N SER A 289 0.02 7.66 -24.34
CA SER A 289 -1.14 7.11 -23.61
C SER A 289 -1.77 8.13 -22.65
N ASP A 290 -3.07 8.38 -22.78
CA ASP A 290 -3.86 9.22 -21.85
C ASP A 290 -4.17 8.49 -20.51
N SER A 291 -3.27 7.62 -20.04
CA SER A 291 -3.56 6.65 -18.98
C SER A 291 -2.35 6.12 -18.19
N ALA A 292 -1.18 6.75 -18.30
CA ALA A 292 0.03 6.34 -17.59
C ALA A 292 -0.18 6.33 -16.05
N GLY A 293 -0.62 7.44 -15.45
CA GLY A 293 -0.80 7.55 -13.99
C GLY A 293 -1.73 6.50 -13.37
N PRO A 294 -2.95 6.27 -13.88
CA PRO A 294 -3.83 5.20 -13.42
C PRO A 294 -3.21 3.81 -13.52
N THR A 295 -2.38 3.56 -14.54
CA THR A 295 -1.68 2.28 -14.72
C THR A 295 -0.61 2.08 -13.65
N VAL A 296 0.28 3.08 -13.47
CA VAL A 296 1.32 3.08 -12.42
C VAL A 296 0.71 2.91 -11.02
N VAL A 297 -0.36 3.64 -10.70
CA VAL A 297 -1.03 3.51 -9.39
C VAL A 297 -1.65 2.12 -9.21
N ARG A 298 -2.28 1.55 -10.25
CA ARG A 298 -2.85 0.19 -10.20
C ARG A 298 -1.77 -0.87 -9.95
N GLU A 299 -0.62 -0.78 -10.60
CA GLU A 299 0.49 -1.71 -10.41
C GLU A 299 1.14 -1.59 -9.03
N LEU A 300 1.34 -0.37 -8.54
CA LEU A 300 1.90 -0.09 -7.22
C LEU A 300 1.00 -0.68 -6.11
N VAL A 301 -0.32 -0.49 -6.24
CA VAL A 301 -1.35 -1.05 -5.34
C VAL A 301 -1.40 -2.58 -5.43
N HIS A 302 -1.32 -3.15 -6.64
CA HIS A 302 -1.30 -4.59 -6.85
C HIS A 302 -0.07 -5.24 -6.19
N SER A 303 1.13 -4.70 -6.45
CA SER A 303 2.39 -5.11 -5.82
C SER A 303 2.33 -5.03 -4.29
N PHE A 304 1.80 -3.92 -3.75
CA PHE A 304 1.63 -3.74 -2.31
C PHE A 304 0.70 -4.80 -1.70
N LEU A 305 -0.47 -5.04 -2.32
CA LEU A 305 -1.48 -5.98 -1.81
C LEU A 305 -1.04 -7.44 -1.94
N LEU A 306 -0.27 -7.80 -2.98
CA LEU A 306 0.34 -9.13 -3.07
C LEU A 306 1.37 -9.37 -1.96
N ASP A 307 2.32 -8.45 -1.75
CA ASP A 307 3.32 -8.58 -0.67
C ASP A 307 2.67 -8.63 0.72
N LEU A 308 1.60 -7.86 0.94
CA LEU A 308 0.87 -7.84 2.20
C LEU A 308 0.01 -9.11 2.41
N CYS A 309 -0.78 -9.52 1.42
CA CYS A 309 -1.82 -10.54 1.61
C CYS A 309 -1.38 -11.97 1.24
N CYS A 310 -0.33 -12.13 0.43
CA CYS A 310 0.21 -13.45 0.04
C CYS A 310 1.45 -13.87 0.84
N SER A 311 2.22 -12.93 1.41
CA SER A 311 3.47 -13.26 2.11
C SER A 311 3.25 -13.92 3.47
N ARG A 312 3.54 -15.22 3.57
CA ARG A 312 3.59 -15.95 4.85
C ARG A 312 4.76 -15.55 5.76
N LYS A 313 5.71 -14.73 5.29
CA LYS A 313 6.91 -14.32 6.05
C LYS A 313 6.81 -12.90 6.60
N HIS A 314 6.37 -11.96 5.77
CA HIS A 314 6.35 -10.53 6.10
C HIS A 314 4.92 -9.97 6.25
N GLY A 315 3.99 -10.46 5.44
CA GLY A 315 2.60 -10.03 5.38
C GLY A 315 1.66 -10.70 6.40
N ILE A 316 0.36 -10.55 6.16
CA ILE A 316 -0.74 -11.01 7.04
C ILE A 316 -1.26 -12.41 6.69
N SER A 317 -0.68 -13.13 5.71
CA SER A 317 -1.00 -14.55 5.49
C SER A 317 -0.45 -15.42 6.61
N PHE A 318 -1.22 -16.42 7.04
CA PHE A 318 -0.80 -17.45 8.01
C PHE A 318 -0.80 -18.82 7.35
N HIS A 319 -0.02 -19.76 7.90
CA HIS A 319 -0.12 -21.15 7.50
C HIS A 319 -1.04 -21.89 8.47
N ASP A 320 -2.16 -22.38 7.96
CA ASP A 320 -2.98 -23.39 8.65
C ASP A 320 -2.77 -24.75 7.97
N ALA A 321 -2.07 -25.65 8.66
CA ALA A 321 -1.86 -27.03 8.20
C ALA A 321 -3.16 -27.81 8.01
N SER A 322 -4.28 -27.39 8.62
CA SER A 322 -5.59 -28.01 8.44
C SER A 322 -6.38 -27.52 7.22
N ILE A 323 -5.89 -26.50 6.49
CA ILE A 323 -6.59 -25.91 5.33
C ILE A 323 -8.05 -25.58 5.67
N GLY A 324 -8.28 -24.94 6.83
CA GLY A 324 -9.59 -24.56 7.33
C GLY A 324 -10.47 -25.71 7.86
N THR A 325 -10.06 -26.97 7.77
CA THR A 325 -10.91 -28.11 8.20
C THR A 325 -10.91 -28.36 9.70
N ALA A 326 -10.03 -27.72 10.49
CA ALA A 326 -10.02 -27.85 11.95
C ALA A 326 -11.12 -27.03 12.68
N GLY A 327 -12.13 -26.51 11.96
CA GLY A 327 -13.24 -25.74 12.56
C GLY A 327 -12.87 -24.38 13.16
N ARG A 328 -11.62 -23.94 12.99
CA ARG A 328 -11.11 -22.66 13.49
C ARG A 328 -11.63 -21.50 12.62
N PRO A 329 -11.81 -20.27 13.16
CA PRO A 329 -12.30 -19.13 12.38
C PRO A 329 -11.43 -18.71 11.17
N GLY A 330 -10.15 -19.10 11.15
CA GLY A 330 -9.17 -18.74 10.12
C GLY A 330 -8.78 -17.26 10.18
N ASN A 331 -8.16 -16.76 9.10
CA ASN A 331 -7.85 -15.34 8.99
C ASN A 331 -9.10 -14.52 8.61
N LEU A 332 -9.82 -14.05 9.62
CA LEU A 332 -11.03 -13.22 9.46
C LEU A 332 -10.78 -11.93 8.64
N VAL A 333 -9.59 -11.32 8.76
CA VAL A 333 -9.26 -10.08 8.07
C VAL A 333 -9.09 -10.32 6.57
N LEU A 334 -8.35 -11.37 6.17
CA LEU A 334 -8.26 -11.76 4.75
C LEU A 334 -9.61 -12.21 4.20
N LEU A 335 -10.42 -12.96 4.96
CA LEU A 335 -11.75 -13.36 4.54
C LEU A 335 -12.66 -12.17 4.23
N GLN A 336 -12.79 -11.23 5.18
CA GLN A 336 -13.63 -10.04 5.02
C GLN A 336 -13.12 -9.11 3.91
N PHE A 337 -11.80 -9.06 3.72
CA PHE A 337 -11.19 -8.38 2.57
C PHE A 337 -11.58 -9.02 1.23
N LEU A 338 -11.41 -10.34 1.09
CA LEU A 338 -11.71 -11.07 -0.14
C LEU A 338 -13.21 -11.01 -0.51
N VAL A 339 -14.11 -11.10 0.48
CA VAL A 339 -15.56 -10.90 0.28
C VAL A 339 -15.88 -9.44 -0.11
N GLY A 340 -15.00 -8.48 0.24
CA GLY A 340 -15.06 -7.09 -0.21
C GLY A 340 -14.65 -6.86 -1.67
N LEU A 341 -13.92 -7.78 -2.31
CA LEU A 341 -13.42 -7.64 -3.69
C LEU A 341 -14.49 -7.91 -4.77
N LYS A 342 -15.62 -7.20 -4.69
CA LYS A 342 -16.83 -7.39 -5.52
C LYS A 342 -16.62 -7.22 -7.04
N GLN A 343 -15.46 -6.73 -7.47
CA GLN A 343 -15.11 -6.43 -8.85
C GLN A 343 -14.15 -7.47 -9.49
N ALA A 344 -13.87 -8.58 -8.80
CA ALA A 344 -13.02 -9.67 -9.30
C ALA A 344 -13.57 -10.41 -10.55
N THR A 345 -14.79 -10.10 -11.01
CA THR A 345 -15.36 -10.55 -12.29
C THR A 345 -15.29 -9.51 -13.40
N GLU A 346 -14.83 -8.30 -13.10
CA GLU A 346 -14.84 -7.10 -13.97
C GLU A 346 -13.43 -6.55 -14.22
N ASP A 347 -12.51 -6.72 -13.26
CA ASP A 347 -11.16 -6.19 -13.28
C ASP A 347 -10.15 -7.34 -13.08
N GLU A 348 -9.29 -7.61 -14.07
CA GLU A 348 -8.39 -8.77 -14.04
C GLU A 348 -7.26 -8.64 -13.00
N LEU A 349 -6.88 -7.42 -12.54
CA LEU A 349 -5.91 -7.27 -11.42
C LEU A 349 -6.57 -7.55 -10.06
N VAL A 350 -7.84 -7.18 -9.90
CA VAL A 350 -8.64 -7.55 -8.71
C VAL A 350 -8.93 -9.07 -8.71
N ALA A 351 -9.19 -9.64 -9.89
CA ALA A 351 -9.34 -11.08 -10.08
C ALA A 351 -8.05 -11.84 -9.74
N ASP A 352 -6.90 -11.38 -10.23
CA ASP A 352 -5.60 -11.97 -9.94
C ASP A 352 -5.25 -11.89 -8.45
N LEU A 353 -5.38 -10.71 -7.83
CA LEU A 353 -5.13 -10.55 -6.40
C LEU A 353 -5.98 -11.52 -5.55
N LEU A 354 -7.28 -11.63 -5.86
CA LEU A 354 -8.18 -12.57 -5.19
C LEU A 354 -7.71 -14.03 -5.33
N VAL A 355 -7.29 -14.42 -6.54
CA VAL A 355 -6.79 -15.75 -6.86
C VAL A 355 -5.47 -16.05 -6.13
N ASN A 356 -4.51 -15.11 -6.16
CA ASN A 356 -3.20 -15.30 -5.52
C ASN A 356 -3.28 -15.31 -3.99
N VAL A 357 -4.14 -14.51 -3.36
CA VAL A 357 -4.35 -14.55 -1.91
C VAL A 357 -5.03 -15.87 -1.49
N LEU A 358 -6.00 -16.36 -2.25
CA LEU A 358 -6.64 -17.67 -2.00
C LEU A 358 -5.70 -18.86 -2.27
N LYS A 359 -4.72 -18.73 -3.18
CA LYS A 359 -3.63 -19.69 -3.37
C LYS A 359 -2.64 -19.67 -2.20
N ALA A 360 -2.32 -18.49 -1.66
CA ALA A 360 -1.42 -18.34 -0.53
C ALA A 360 -2.03 -18.80 0.81
N SER A 361 -3.34 -18.59 0.99
CA SER A 361 -4.10 -18.85 2.22
C SER A 361 -5.35 -19.71 1.93
N PRO A 362 -5.18 -20.99 1.53
CA PRO A 362 -6.29 -21.85 1.10
C PRO A 362 -7.24 -22.26 2.24
N ASP A 363 -6.90 -22.00 3.51
CA ASP A 363 -7.79 -22.13 4.66
C ASP A 363 -9.02 -21.21 4.56
N VAL A 364 -8.89 -20.07 3.89
CA VAL A 364 -9.98 -19.12 3.66
C VAL A 364 -10.93 -19.59 2.55
N LEU A 365 -10.47 -20.47 1.65
CA LEU A 365 -11.13 -20.83 0.39
C LEU A 365 -12.57 -21.34 0.58
N SER A 366 -12.75 -22.38 1.40
CA SER A 366 -14.07 -22.99 1.65
C SER A 366 -15.07 -22.02 2.28
N ARG A 367 -14.58 -21.00 3.01
CA ARG A 367 -15.40 -20.01 3.69
C ARG A 367 -15.70 -18.78 2.82
N TYR A 368 -14.76 -18.35 1.98
CA TYR A 368 -14.99 -17.34 0.95
C TYR A 368 -16.17 -17.73 0.04
N PHE A 369 -16.26 -18.97 -0.42
CA PHE A 369 -17.39 -19.45 -1.24
C PHE A 369 -18.74 -19.55 -0.50
N LYS A 370 -18.77 -19.38 0.83
CA LYS A 370 -20.00 -19.34 1.65
C LYS A 370 -20.44 -17.90 1.97
N GLU A 371 -19.50 -16.96 2.08
CA GLU A 371 -19.75 -15.57 2.47
C GLU A 371 -19.70 -14.57 1.30
N THR A 372 -19.21 -14.98 0.12
CA THR A 372 -19.17 -14.12 -1.07
C THR A 372 -20.56 -13.80 -1.64
N LEU A 373 -20.70 -12.58 -2.18
CA LEU A 373 -21.93 -12.12 -2.82
C LEU A 373 -22.11 -12.68 -4.25
N TYR A 374 -21.10 -13.36 -4.80
CA TYR A 374 -21.22 -14.06 -6.08
C TYR A 374 -22.14 -15.28 -5.95
N SER A 375 -23.39 -15.16 -6.43
CA SER A 375 -24.28 -16.32 -6.50
C SER A 375 -23.95 -17.20 -7.72
N TYR A 376 -23.57 -18.44 -7.41
CA TYR A 376 -23.19 -19.52 -8.34
C TYR A 376 -24.37 -20.37 -8.82
N THR A 377 -25.59 -20.09 -8.38
CA THR A 377 -26.82 -20.79 -8.81
C THR A 377 -26.99 -20.67 -10.34
N PRO A 378 -27.11 -21.79 -11.08
CA PRO A 378 -27.22 -21.77 -12.55
C PRO A 378 -28.41 -20.97 -13.05
N ARG A 379 -28.16 -20.03 -13.97
CA ARG A 379 -29.16 -19.11 -14.52
C ARG A 379 -28.68 -18.43 -15.79
N LEU A 380 -29.63 -17.98 -16.62
CA LEU A 380 -29.39 -17.30 -17.89
C LEU A 380 -28.96 -15.84 -17.71
N LYS A 381 -27.82 -15.60 -17.05
CA LYS A 381 -27.18 -14.28 -16.94
C LYS A 381 -25.68 -14.41 -17.19
N SER A 382 -25.11 -13.50 -17.99
CA SER A 382 -23.65 -13.42 -18.24
C SER A 382 -22.83 -13.40 -16.95
N ALA A 383 -23.31 -12.68 -15.93
CA ALA A 383 -22.71 -12.64 -14.59
C ALA A 383 -22.54 -14.04 -13.95
N TRP A 384 -23.42 -15.01 -14.20
CA TRP A 384 -23.21 -16.37 -13.69
C TRP A 384 -22.03 -17.07 -14.39
N GLN A 385 -21.87 -16.88 -15.71
CA GLN A 385 -20.73 -17.42 -16.44
C GLN A 385 -19.42 -16.72 -16.03
N ALA A 386 -19.45 -15.41 -15.75
CA ALA A 386 -18.31 -14.67 -15.20
C ALA A 386 -17.92 -15.17 -13.79
N ASN A 387 -18.90 -15.39 -12.91
CA ASN A 387 -18.67 -16.01 -11.59
C ASN A 387 -18.00 -17.39 -11.75
N VAL A 388 -18.48 -18.23 -12.68
CA VAL A 388 -17.90 -19.56 -12.93
C VAL A 388 -16.49 -19.47 -13.56
N LYS A 389 -16.21 -18.51 -14.44
CA LYS A 389 -14.84 -18.22 -14.93
C LYS A 389 -13.90 -17.90 -13.77
N LEU A 390 -14.32 -17.02 -12.85
CA LEU A 390 -13.53 -16.65 -11.67
C LEU A 390 -13.31 -17.85 -10.73
N LEU A 391 -14.35 -18.62 -10.43
CA LEU A 391 -14.26 -19.85 -9.63
C LEU A 391 -13.27 -20.86 -10.25
N LYS A 392 -13.28 -20.99 -11.57
CA LYS A 392 -12.33 -21.84 -12.29
C LYS A 392 -10.90 -21.30 -12.15
N LYS A 393 -10.66 -20.00 -12.40
CA LYS A 393 -9.35 -19.32 -12.19
C LYS A 393 -8.81 -19.54 -10.76
N ILE A 394 -9.68 -19.49 -9.74
CA ILE A 394 -9.33 -19.76 -8.34
C ILE A 394 -8.85 -21.20 -8.10
N TYR A 395 -9.53 -22.21 -8.67
CA TYR A 395 -9.20 -23.62 -8.48
C TYR A 395 -8.10 -24.15 -9.43
N GLU A 396 -7.88 -23.49 -10.57
CA GLU A 396 -6.71 -23.67 -11.44
C GLU A 396 -5.42 -23.19 -10.75
N ALA A 397 -5.49 -22.14 -9.93
CA ALA A 397 -4.36 -21.64 -9.16
C ALA A 397 -4.00 -22.50 -7.93
N GLN A 398 -4.91 -23.35 -7.43
CA GLN A 398 -4.61 -24.31 -6.36
C GLN A 398 -3.73 -25.45 -6.89
N PRO A 399 -2.86 -26.06 -6.05
CA PRO A 399 -2.05 -27.22 -6.44
C PRO A 399 -2.86 -28.28 -7.18
N GLU A 400 -2.27 -28.88 -8.23
CA GLU A 400 -2.92 -29.95 -9.00
C GLU A 400 -3.05 -31.21 -8.15
N ILE A 401 -1.93 -31.68 -7.60
CA ILE A 401 -1.86 -32.70 -6.55
C ILE A 401 -1.89 -32.00 -5.18
N SER A 402 -2.69 -32.53 -4.25
CA SER A 402 -2.86 -31.97 -2.91
C SER A 402 -1.56 -32.01 -2.10
N LEU A 403 -1.09 -30.85 -1.64
CA LEU A 403 0.08 -30.74 -0.76
C LEU A 403 -0.12 -31.44 0.60
N VAL A 404 -1.35 -31.80 0.96
CA VAL A 404 -1.67 -32.53 2.20
C VAL A 404 -0.99 -33.91 2.23
N PHE A 405 -0.75 -34.52 1.07
CA PHE A 405 -0.04 -35.80 0.97
C PHE A 405 1.43 -35.73 1.43
N GLN A 406 2.00 -34.52 1.56
CA GLN A 406 3.35 -34.28 2.07
C GLN A 406 3.37 -34.14 3.61
N SER A 407 2.22 -34.30 4.29
CA SER A 407 2.13 -34.33 5.75
C SER A 407 2.90 -35.51 6.35
N ARG A 408 3.81 -35.20 7.27
CA ARG A 408 4.46 -36.21 8.13
C ARG A 408 3.62 -36.58 9.37
N GLU A 409 2.56 -35.83 9.64
CA GLU A 409 1.58 -36.17 10.67
C GLU A 409 0.51 -37.12 10.10
N MET A 410 0.10 -38.10 10.91
CA MET A 410 -1.04 -38.96 10.61
C MET A 410 -2.35 -38.15 10.70
N ILE A 411 -3.10 -38.14 9.60
CA ILE A 411 -4.38 -37.46 9.47
C ILE A 411 -5.47 -38.54 9.28
N PRO A 412 -6.48 -38.63 10.17
CA PRO A 412 -7.59 -39.56 9.99
C PRO A 412 -8.28 -39.37 8.64
N LEU A 413 -8.59 -40.47 7.94
CA LEU A 413 -9.04 -40.45 6.53
C LEU A 413 -10.22 -39.50 6.25
N PRO A 414 -11.27 -39.37 7.10
CA PRO A 414 -12.34 -38.39 6.86
C PRO A 414 -11.87 -36.92 6.89
N ARG A 415 -10.85 -36.60 7.70
CA ARG A 415 -10.24 -35.25 7.73
C ARG A 415 -9.31 -35.06 6.53
N LEU A 416 -8.50 -36.07 6.19
CA LEU A 416 -7.63 -36.07 5.01
C LEU A 416 -8.44 -35.85 3.74
N LEU A 417 -9.55 -36.59 3.56
CA LEU A 417 -10.52 -36.38 2.48
C LEU A 417 -11.08 -34.95 2.49
N SER A 418 -11.51 -34.45 3.66
CA SER A 418 -12.04 -33.08 3.77
C SER A 418 -11.03 -32.01 3.31
N MET A 419 -9.74 -32.21 3.58
CA MET A 419 -8.66 -31.30 3.18
C MET A 419 -8.34 -31.39 1.68
N ILE A 420 -8.37 -32.59 1.09
CA ILE A 420 -8.26 -32.79 -0.37
C ILE A 420 -9.46 -32.13 -1.07
N MET A 421 -10.67 -32.38 -0.58
CA MET A 421 -11.92 -31.82 -1.11
C MET A 421 -11.91 -30.29 -1.09
N ALA A 422 -11.39 -29.66 -0.03
CA ALA A 422 -11.28 -28.20 0.05
C ALA A 422 -10.44 -27.59 -1.09
N LEU A 423 -9.32 -28.25 -1.46
CA LEU A 423 -8.44 -27.83 -2.55
C LEU A 423 -8.92 -28.27 -3.94
N SER A 424 -9.65 -29.39 -4.05
CA SER A 424 -10.05 -29.97 -5.34
C SER A 424 -11.45 -29.58 -5.81
N LEU A 425 -12.38 -29.27 -4.90
CA LEU A 425 -13.79 -29.04 -5.22
C LEU A 425 -14.37 -27.77 -4.56
N PRO A 426 -14.93 -26.82 -5.34
CA PRO A 426 -15.68 -25.69 -4.81
C PRO A 426 -16.92 -26.14 -4.01
N PRO A 427 -17.16 -25.63 -2.79
CA PRO A 427 -18.37 -25.98 -2.00
C PRO A 427 -19.71 -25.66 -2.70
N VAL A 428 -19.69 -24.76 -3.68
CA VAL A 428 -20.85 -24.38 -4.50
C VAL A 428 -21.13 -25.33 -5.66
N CYS A 429 -20.17 -26.20 -6.03
CA CYS A 429 -20.30 -27.19 -7.08
C CYS A 429 -20.90 -28.49 -6.54
N ASN A 430 -22.18 -28.41 -6.16
CA ASN A 430 -22.97 -29.55 -5.66
C ASN A 430 -23.88 -30.15 -6.77
N LYS A 431 -24.63 -31.20 -6.45
CA LYS A 431 -25.52 -31.88 -7.40
C LYS A 431 -26.55 -30.96 -8.05
N ALA A 432 -27.10 -29.98 -7.32
CA ALA A 432 -28.04 -29.02 -7.88
C ALA A 432 -27.37 -28.06 -8.87
N PHE A 433 -26.12 -27.64 -8.63
CA PHE A 433 -25.34 -26.84 -9.59
C PHE A 433 -25.19 -27.56 -10.93
N PHE A 434 -24.81 -28.84 -10.93
CA PHE A 434 -24.60 -29.58 -12.18
C PHE A 434 -25.92 -29.94 -12.89
N THR A 435 -26.95 -30.44 -12.18
CA THR A 435 -28.22 -30.82 -12.81
C THR A 435 -28.98 -29.60 -13.36
N GLN A 436 -29.03 -28.49 -12.61
CA GLN A 436 -29.66 -27.25 -13.09
C GLN A 436 -28.86 -26.65 -14.26
N GLY A 437 -27.53 -26.63 -14.17
CA GLY A 437 -26.65 -26.12 -15.24
C GLY A 437 -26.78 -26.89 -16.57
N LEU A 438 -26.92 -28.22 -16.52
CA LEU A 438 -27.23 -29.05 -17.69
C LEU A 438 -28.67 -28.85 -18.19
N SER A 439 -29.62 -28.49 -17.32
CA SER A 439 -31.01 -28.23 -17.68
C SER A 439 -31.27 -26.86 -18.34
N LEU A 440 -30.35 -25.88 -18.19
CA LEU A 440 -30.51 -24.55 -18.77
C LEU A 440 -30.66 -24.60 -20.32
N PRO A 441 -31.59 -23.84 -20.93
CA PRO A 441 -31.88 -23.97 -22.37
C PRO A 441 -30.75 -23.48 -23.31
N ASN A 442 -29.78 -22.71 -22.78
CA ASN A 442 -28.68 -22.10 -23.52
C ASN A 442 -27.45 -23.04 -23.59
N SER A 443 -27.01 -23.39 -24.81
CA SER A 443 -25.84 -24.23 -25.08
C SER A 443 -24.54 -23.70 -24.44
N SER A 444 -24.34 -22.39 -24.36
CA SER A 444 -23.17 -21.77 -23.71
C SER A 444 -23.16 -22.03 -22.20
N ALA A 445 -24.33 -22.02 -21.55
CA ALA A 445 -24.45 -22.33 -20.12
C ALA A 445 -24.25 -23.84 -19.84
N LYS A 446 -24.76 -24.71 -20.73
CA LYS A 446 -24.46 -26.15 -20.69
C LYS A 446 -22.96 -26.42 -20.86
N LEU A 447 -22.31 -25.80 -21.84
CA LEU A 447 -20.87 -25.91 -22.08
C LEU A 447 -20.04 -25.40 -20.89
N THR A 448 -20.46 -24.29 -20.26
CA THR A 448 -19.85 -23.77 -19.02
C THR A 448 -19.91 -24.81 -17.90
N THR A 449 -21.07 -25.46 -17.73
CA THR A 449 -21.29 -26.52 -16.72
C THR A 449 -20.42 -27.75 -16.99
N VAL A 450 -20.39 -28.25 -18.24
CA VAL A 450 -19.60 -29.43 -18.63
C VAL A 450 -18.10 -29.16 -18.58
N SER A 451 -17.64 -27.96 -18.99
CA SER A 451 -16.23 -27.56 -18.93
C SER A 451 -15.73 -27.52 -17.47
N LEU A 452 -16.53 -26.98 -16.55
CA LEU A 452 -16.19 -27.00 -15.12
C LEU A 452 -16.20 -28.43 -14.56
N MET A 453 -17.22 -29.23 -14.88
CA MET A 453 -17.31 -30.63 -14.45
C MET A 453 -16.09 -31.45 -14.92
N SER A 454 -15.68 -31.29 -16.18
CA SER A 454 -14.49 -31.95 -16.73
C SER A 454 -13.19 -31.49 -16.06
N PHE A 455 -13.04 -30.18 -15.78
CA PHE A 455 -11.89 -29.65 -15.05
C PHE A 455 -11.79 -30.25 -13.63
N LEU A 456 -12.89 -30.26 -12.88
CA LEU A 456 -12.91 -30.80 -11.51
C LEU A 456 -12.68 -32.31 -11.49
N LEU A 457 -13.22 -33.05 -12.46
CA LEU A 457 -12.96 -34.49 -12.63
C LEU A 457 -11.48 -34.79 -12.95
N LYS A 458 -10.82 -33.99 -13.81
CA LYS A 458 -9.39 -34.15 -14.07
C LYS A 458 -8.54 -33.90 -12.83
N LYS A 459 -8.83 -32.83 -12.09
CA LYS A 459 -8.13 -32.51 -10.83
C LYS A 459 -8.33 -33.63 -9.79
N ALA A 460 -9.53 -34.20 -9.70
CA ALA A 460 -9.78 -35.37 -8.87
C ALA A 460 -9.00 -36.62 -9.33
N SER A 461 -8.96 -36.90 -10.64
CA SER A 461 -8.25 -38.05 -11.21
C SER A 461 -6.76 -38.03 -10.82
N GLY A 462 -6.05 -36.92 -11.04
CA GLY A 462 -4.63 -36.80 -10.66
C GLY A 462 -4.37 -36.96 -9.15
N ASN A 463 -5.32 -36.58 -8.28
CA ASN A 463 -5.23 -36.84 -6.84
C ASN A 463 -5.49 -38.33 -6.50
N MET A 464 -6.39 -39.00 -7.21
CA MET A 464 -6.63 -40.44 -7.05
C MET A 464 -5.48 -41.28 -7.61
N GLU A 465 -4.88 -40.88 -8.72
CA GLU A 465 -3.71 -41.53 -9.35
C GLU A 465 -2.50 -41.46 -8.41
N TYR A 466 -2.23 -40.30 -7.81
CA TYR A 466 -1.20 -40.16 -6.77
C TYR A 466 -1.47 -41.04 -5.54
N LEU A 467 -2.72 -41.12 -5.09
CA LEU A 467 -3.10 -41.99 -3.96
C LEU A 467 -3.01 -43.49 -4.29
N PHE A 468 -3.16 -43.89 -5.55
CA PHE A 468 -3.01 -45.29 -5.98
C PHE A 468 -1.55 -45.72 -6.23
N ASP A 469 -0.56 -44.82 -6.22
CA ASP A 469 0.84 -45.22 -6.38
C ASP A 469 1.37 -45.96 -5.14
N LYS A 470 1.22 -47.28 -5.18
CA LYS A 470 1.70 -48.21 -4.15
C LYS A 470 3.21 -48.08 -3.90
N SER A 471 4.00 -47.57 -4.86
CA SER A 471 5.45 -47.39 -4.70
C SER A 471 5.84 -46.21 -3.80
N LEU A 472 4.92 -45.29 -3.55
CA LEU A 472 5.02 -44.23 -2.54
C LEU A 472 4.65 -44.77 -1.16
N TRP A 473 3.47 -45.39 -1.03
CA TRP A 473 2.93 -45.80 0.26
C TRP A 473 3.63 -47.01 0.87
N ASN A 474 4.21 -47.90 0.05
CA ASN A 474 5.13 -48.95 0.51
C ASN A 474 6.44 -48.41 1.17
N LYS A 475 6.67 -47.10 1.13
CA LYS A 475 7.81 -46.40 1.75
C LYS A 475 7.36 -45.35 2.79
N SER A 476 6.10 -45.40 3.20
CA SER A 476 5.50 -44.41 4.12
C SER A 476 5.36 -45.00 5.53
N ASP A 477 5.98 -44.35 6.50
CA ASP A 477 5.82 -44.68 7.93
C ASP A 477 4.45 -44.22 8.50
N VAL A 478 3.62 -43.53 7.70
CA VAL A 478 2.43 -42.80 8.17
C VAL A 478 1.10 -43.39 7.66
N TYR A 479 1.09 -44.00 6.48
CA TYR A 479 -0.12 -44.52 5.82
C TYR A 479 0.16 -45.82 5.07
N THR A 480 -0.68 -46.84 5.27
CA THR A 480 -0.62 -48.09 4.49
C THR A 480 -1.29 -47.94 3.13
N VAL A 481 -0.99 -48.85 2.21
CA VAL A 481 -1.67 -48.92 0.90
C VAL A 481 -3.19 -49.07 1.07
N GLU A 482 -3.63 -49.94 1.98
CA GLU A 482 -5.05 -50.21 2.25
C GLU A 482 -5.81 -48.95 2.68
N MET A 483 -5.20 -48.12 3.56
CA MET A 483 -5.77 -46.84 3.98
C MET A 483 -5.92 -45.85 2.81
N MET A 484 -5.01 -45.89 1.82
CA MET A 484 -5.10 -45.02 0.65
C MET A 484 -6.11 -45.54 -0.38
N GLU A 485 -6.26 -46.86 -0.52
CA GLU A 485 -7.33 -47.47 -1.32
C GLU A 485 -8.72 -47.16 -0.73
N GLU A 486 -8.87 -47.23 0.60
CA GLU A 486 -10.08 -46.79 1.30
C GLU A 486 -10.36 -45.30 1.07
N LEU A 487 -9.34 -44.44 1.22
CA LEU A 487 -9.46 -42.99 1.00
C LEU A 487 -9.93 -42.65 -0.42
N VAL A 488 -9.40 -43.34 -1.45
CA VAL A 488 -9.86 -43.13 -2.83
C VAL A 488 -11.28 -43.64 -3.04
N GLN A 489 -11.69 -44.74 -2.38
CA GLN A 489 -13.08 -45.18 -2.41
C GLN A 489 -14.03 -44.14 -1.77
N GLN A 490 -13.70 -43.61 -0.59
CA GLN A 490 -14.45 -42.52 0.04
C GLN A 490 -14.51 -41.27 -0.86
N TYR A 491 -13.43 -40.94 -1.57
CA TYR A 491 -13.35 -39.82 -2.51
C TYR A 491 -14.25 -40.03 -3.74
N ARG A 492 -14.21 -41.22 -4.36
CA ARG A 492 -15.08 -41.62 -5.48
C ARG A 492 -16.56 -41.51 -5.12
N GLU A 493 -16.95 -42.02 -3.94
CA GLU A 493 -18.33 -41.92 -3.46
C GLU A 493 -18.76 -40.48 -3.21
N THR A 494 -17.87 -39.66 -2.66
CA THR A 494 -18.14 -38.24 -2.37
C THR A 494 -18.39 -37.47 -3.66
N LEU A 495 -17.61 -37.72 -4.71
CA LEU A 495 -17.85 -37.15 -6.05
C LEU A 495 -19.11 -37.72 -6.70
N GLY A 496 -19.37 -39.03 -6.56
CA GLY A 496 -20.60 -39.67 -7.09
C GLY A 496 -21.89 -39.12 -6.48
N LYS A 497 -21.86 -38.67 -5.22
CA LYS A 497 -22.97 -37.98 -4.55
C LYS A 497 -23.20 -36.54 -5.09
N ILE A 498 -22.21 -35.96 -5.77
CA ILE A 498 -22.15 -34.57 -6.23
C ILE A 498 -22.39 -34.42 -7.74
N LEU A 499 -22.03 -35.43 -8.54
CA LEU A 499 -22.17 -35.39 -9.99
C LEU A 499 -23.63 -35.61 -10.45
N PRO A 500 -24.01 -35.15 -11.65
CA PRO A 500 -25.26 -35.52 -12.29
C PRO A 500 -25.20 -36.97 -12.78
N ASP A 501 -26.35 -37.55 -13.06
CA ASP A 501 -26.47 -38.91 -13.59
C ASP A 501 -26.01 -38.99 -15.06
N MET A 502 -25.43 -40.13 -15.45
CA MET A 502 -24.99 -40.35 -16.84
C MET A 502 -26.15 -40.24 -17.84
N THR A 503 -27.36 -40.62 -17.44
CA THR A 503 -28.61 -40.43 -18.20
C THR A 503 -28.92 -38.94 -18.46
N GLY A 504 -28.79 -38.07 -17.47
CA GLY A 504 -28.90 -36.61 -17.61
C GLY A 504 -27.81 -35.99 -18.50
N ILE A 505 -26.58 -36.49 -18.45
CA ILE A 505 -25.48 -36.06 -19.33
C ILE A 505 -25.75 -36.49 -20.78
N ILE A 506 -26.06 -37.77 -21.01
CA ILE A 506 -26.27 -38.35 -22.35
C ILE A 506 -27.50 -37.72 -23.03
N SER A 507 -28.61 -37.58 -22.32
CA SER A 507 -29.81 -36.89 -22.86
C SER A 507 -29.53 -35.43 -23.19
N THR A 508 -28.74 -34.72 -22.36
CA THR A 508 -28.30 -33.35 -22.64
C THR A 508 -27.45 -33.26 -23.92
N TRP A 509 -26.52 -34.20 -24.13
CA TRP A 509 -25.71 -34.29 -25.35
C TRP A 509 -26.58 -34.59 -26.58
N GLN A 510 -27.45 -35.60 -26.52
CA GLN A 510 -28.36 -35.93 -27.61
C GLN A 510 -29.28 -34.76 -28.01
N LEU A 511 -29.77 -33.98 -27.04
CA LEU A 511 -30.59 -32.79 -27.30
C LEU A 511 -29.80 -31.68 -28.02
N LEU A 512 -28.51 -31.51 -27.71
CA LEU A 512 -27.63 -30.57 -28.41
C LEU A 512 -27.37 -31.02 -29.85
N SER A 513 -26.98 -32.29 -30.05
CA SER A 513 -26.73 -32.85 -31.38
C SER A 513 -27.98 -32.89 -32.28
N LYS A 514 -29.19 -33.00 -31.71
CA LYS A 514 -30.45 -32.87 -32.45
C LYS A 514 -30.71 -31.43 -32.88
N LYS A 515 -30.48 -30.43 -32.01
CA LYS A 515 -30.62 -29.00 -32.35
C LYS A 515 -29.64 -28.57 -33.45
N GLU A 516 -28.40 -29.06 -33.39
CA GLU A 516 -27.38 -28.80 -34.41
C GLU A 516 -27.82 -29.30 -35.80
N LYS A 517 -28.27 -30.56 -35.89
CA LYS A 517 -28.80 -31.13 -37.14
C LYS A 517 -30.03 -30.38 -37.67
N ALA A 518 -30.92 -29.92 -36.80
CA ALA A 518 -32.09 -29.12 -37.19
C ALA A 518 -31.68 -27.74 -37.76
N GLY A 519 -30.77 -27.02 -37.10
CA GLY A 519 -30.29 -25.71 -37.56
C GLY A 519 -29.47 -25.75 -38.86
N VAL A 520 -28.85 -26.90 -39.18
CA VAL A 520 -28.26 -27.14 -40.50
C VAL A 520 -29.33 -27.41 -41.57
N GLY A 521 -30.44 -28.05 -41.21
CA GLY A 521 -31.61 -28.22 -42.09
C GLY A 521 -32.28 -26.91 -42.46
N GLU A 522 -32.64 -26.08 -41.47
CA GLU A 522 -33.28 -24.77 -41.70
C GLU A 522 -32.42 -23.78 -42.49
N LYS A 523 -31.08 -23.95 -42.47
CA LYS A 523 -30.15 -23.17 -43.32
C LYS A 523 -30.08 -23.67 -44.76
N LYS A 524 -30.48 -24.91 -45.05
CA LYS A 524 -30.65 -25.38 -46.43
C LYS A 524 -31.99 -24.93 -46.99
N SER A 525 -33.08 -25.13 -46.25
CA SER A 525 -34.45 -24.75 -46.67
C SER A 525 -34.75 -23.24 -46.64
N LYS A 526 -33.71 -22.39 -46.68
CA LYS A 526 -33.78 -20.92 -46.85
C LYS A 526 -32.85 -20.42 -47.97
N ASN A 527 -32.17 -21.34 -48.65
CA ASN A 527 -31.26 -21.11 -49.78
C ASN A 527 -31.73 -21.89 -51.04
N GLU A 528 -32.99 -22.32 -51.05
CA GLU A 528 -33.73 -22.90 -52.19
C GLU A 528 -34.95 -22.01 -52.47
#